data_AF-A0A9X3E9F6-F1
#
_entry.id   AF-A0A9X3E9F6-F1
#
_cell.length_a   1.000
_cell.length_b   1.000
_cell.length_c   1.000
_cell.angle_alpha   90.00
_cell.angle_beta   90.00
_cell.angle_gamma   90.00
#
_symmetry.space_group_name_H-M   'P 1'
#
loop_
_entity.id
_entity.type
_entity.pdbx_description
1 polymer ?
#
loop_
_entity_poly.entity_id
_entity_poly.type
_entity_poly.pdbx_seq_one_letter_code
_entity_poly.pdbx_strand_id
1 'polypeptide(L)'
;MTKFKLAFFKFGNHLIDYLFYFFIFISLYFALMSPNLTLGDTLTPQTLGEGTTWVTIVFLLLMVGIASAFFVFKKFRLSMLWLFKDKGSIVAPIILSLVILIQVIFVLHTHPSIGFDPGAIHEGLLPDHSNELKAYFSMYTNNLALLLLQHQIAVFSNSTSWLLFDIVNVIFLDVAVLLNILIVALIDRQKVIATIYMHAIWILVFPVILVPYSDVVVMPLVSGLILTYVIAQKSNFKLVWRLFATLGNGFFLTAIYFIKPSAIVPMIAIVAVEFLYLFRNSVGIDVQWQKLKSIMIALLLCVGVVTSYAYVNHQIESQQVIEIAPHRTVPAIHFINMGVSGNGGYNAKDALAMGRQPSQKAMVDYSKKHLIARLKKRGFFGYGRL
;
A
#
# COMPACT_ATOMS: atom_id res chain seq x y z
N MET A 1 -10.30 21.70 33.78
CA MET A 1 -10.65 20.98 32.53
C MET A 1 -11.54 21.89 31.69
N THR A 2 -11.24 22.14 30.41
CA THR A 2 -12.19 22.86 29.56
C THR A 2 -13.14 21.85 28.94
N LYS A 3 -14.46 22.07 29.05
CA LYS A 3 -15.49 21.24 28.39
C LYS A 3 -15.17 21.00 26.90
N PHE A 4 -14.52 21.99 26.27
CA PHE A 4 -14.02 21.94 24.91
C PHE A 4 -13.07 20.76 24.60
N LYS A 5 -12.04 20.50 25.42
CA LYS A 5 -11.06 19.44 25.13
C LYS A 5 -11.70 18.05 25.09
N LEU A 6 -12.58 17.78 26.06
CA LEU A 6 -13.30 16.51 26.13
C LEU A 6 -14.31 16.36 24.99
N ALA A 7 -15.02 17.43 24.65
CA ALA A 7 -15.96 17.44 23.52
C ALA A 7 -15.24 17.18 22.19
N PHE A 8 -14.10 17.85 21.97
CA PHE A 8 -13.28 17.67 20.77
C PHE A 8 -12.74 16.24 20.64
N PHE A 9 -12.19 15.67 21.72
CA PHE A 9 -11.69 14.29 21.71
C PHE A 9 -12.78 13.26 21.39
N LYS A 10 -13.98 13.42 22.00
CA LYS A 10 -15.13 12.53 21.71
C LYS A 10 -15.61 12.67 20.27
N PHE A 11 -15.76 13.91 19.80
CA PHE A 11 -16.15 14.20 18.41
C PHE A 11 -15.16 13.56 17.42
N GLY A 12 -13.86 13.73 17.63
CA GLY A 12 -12.83 13.17 16.76
C GLY A 12 -12.89 11.64 16.68
N ASN A 13 -13.08 10.95 17.81
CA ASN A 13 -13.22 9.48 17.79
C ASN A 13 -14.47 9.04 17.02
N HIS A 14 -15.63 9.67 17.26
CA HIS A 14 -16.84 9.35 16.51
C HIS A 14 -16.69 9.63 15.01
N LEU A 15 -16.01 10.72 14.64
CA LEU A 15 -15.73 11.04 13.25
C LEU A 15 -14.86 9.97 12.58
N ILE A 16 -13.83 9.46 13.27
CA ILE A 16 -12.99 8.36 12.77
C ILE A 16 -13.85 7.13 12.48
N ASP A 17 -14.71 6.73 13.42
CA ASP A 17 -15.60 5.58 13.25
C ASP A 17 -16.58 5.79 12.07
N TYR A 18 -17.21 6.97 11.98
CA TYR A 18 -18.13 7.28 10.89
C TYR A 18 -17.44 7.28 9.53
N LEU A 19 -16.26 7.88 9.41
CA LEU A 19 -15.48 7.86 8.18
C LEU A 19 -15.08 6.43 7.80
N PHE A 20 -14.64 5.63 8.76
CA PHE A 20 -14.31 4.22 8.53
C PHE A 20 -15.50 3.44 7.98
N TYR A 21 -16.66 3.50 8.66
CA TYR A 21 -17.86 2.81 8.19
C TYR A 21 -18.35 3.33 6.83
N PHE A 22 -18.28 4.65 6.61
CA PHE A 22 -18.66 5.27 5.34
C PHE A 22 -17.78 4.78 4.17
N PHE A 23 -16.46 4.79 4.32
CA PHE A 23 -15.56 4.32 3.27
C PHE A 23 -15.67 2.82 3.02
N ILE A 24 -15.82 2.01 4.08
CA ILE A 24 -16.07 0.57 3.92
C ILE A 24 -17.40 0.33 3.19
N PHE A 25 -18.47 1.04 3.57
CA PHE A 25 -19.77 0.93 2.92
C PHE A 25 -19.69 1.31 1.43
N ILE A 26 -19.07 2.44 1.10
CA ILE A 26 -18.90 2.88 -0.28
C ILE A 26 -18.05 1.90 -1.09
N SER A 27 -16.98 1.37 -0.49
CA SER A 27 -16.11 0.39 -1.16
C SER A 27 -16.87 -0.90 -1.47
N LEU A 28 -17.67 -1.38 -0.50
CA LEU A 28 -18.54 -2.54 -0.70
C LEU A 28 -19.62 -2.26 -1.76
N TYR A 29 -20.25 -1.09 -1.72
CA TYR A 29 -21.26 -0.69 -2.70
C TYR A 29 -20.68 -0.69 -4.12
N PHE A 30 -19.54 -0.05 -4.34
CA PHE A 30 -18.91 -0.02 -5.66
C PHE A 30 -18.33 -1.39 -6.07
N ALA A 31 -17.86 -2.21 -5.13
CA ALA A 31 -17.46 -3.58 -5.43
C ALA A 31 -18.65 -4.41 -5.94
N LEU A 32 -19.82 -4.31 -5.28
CA LEU A 32 -21.05 -5.00 -5.69
C LEU A 32 -21.62 -4.47 -7.02
N MET A 33 -21.42 -3.19 -7.31
CA MET A 33 -21.82 -2.56 -8.57
C MET A 33 -20.76 -2.68 -9.68
N SER A 34 -19.65 -3.40 -9.42
CA SER A 34 -18.58 -3.57 -10.38
C SER A 34 -19.09 -4.29 -11.64
N PRO A 35 -18.75 -3.81 -12.86
CA PRO A 35 -19.05 -4.53 -14.10
C PRO A 35 -18.56 -5.98 -14.06
N ASN A 36 -17.44 -6.25 -13.39
CA ASN A 36 -16.87 -7.60 -13.25
C ASN A 36 -17.75 -8.56 -12.43
N LEU A 37 -18.73 -8.04 -11.67
CA LEU A 37 -19.74 -8.82 -10.94
C LEU A 37 -21.13 -8.72 -11.58
N THR A 38 -21.30 -7.98 -12.67
CA THR A 38 -22.57 -7.93 -13.39
C THR A 38 -22.80 -9.25 -14.12
N LEU A 39 -23.96 -9.86 -13.87
CA LEU A 39 -24.37 -11.11 -14.52
C LEU A 39 -25.07 -10.79 -15.84
N GLY A 40 -24.64 -11.42 -16.93
CA GLY A 40 -25.15 -11.22 -18.29
C GLY A 40 -24.07 -10.81 -19.29
N ASP A 41 -24.39 -10.92 -20.59
CA ASP A 41 -23.51 -10.44 -21.65
C ASP A 41 -23.61 -8.93 -21.77
N THR A 42 -22.53 -8.20 -21.49
CA THR A 42 -22.47 -6.77 -21.78
C THR A 42 -22.30 -6.55 -23.28
N LEU A 43 -23.42 -6.42 -24.00
CA LEU A 43 -23.48 -6.00 -25.40
C LEU A 43 -23.20 -4.48 -25.54
N THR A 44 -22.08 -3.99 -25.02
CA THR A 44 -21.60 -2.63 -25.28
C THR A 44 -20.36 -2.66 -26.17
N PRO A 45 -20.27 -1.83 -27.24
CA PRO A 45 -19.15 -1.84 -28.19
C PRO A 45 -17.76 -1.59 -27.58
N GLN A 46 -17.68 -1.16 -26.32
CA GLN A 46 -16.45 -0.81 -25.61
C GLN A 46 -15.99 -1.89 -24.61
N THR A 47 -16.82 -2.89 -24.33
CA THR A 47 -16.55 -3.98 -23.36
C THR A 47 -16.88 -5.33 -24.02
N LEU A 48 -16.31 -5.56 -25.21
CA LEU A 48 -16.39 -6.84 -25.89
C LEU A 48 -15.77 -7.93 -25.00
N GLY A 49 -16.61 -8.74 -24.34
CA GLY A 49 -16.24 -10.09 -23.91
C GLY A 49 -16.23 -10.43 -22.42
N GLU A 50 -16.70 -9.60 -21.50
CA GLU A 50 -16.88 -10.01 -20.09
C GLU A 50 -18.26 -10.65 -19.86
N GLY A 51 -18.52 -11.77 -20.56
CA GLY A 51 -19.69 -12.58 -20.28
C GLY A 51 -19.54 -13.32 -18.95
N THR A 52 -20.64 -13.59 -18.25
CA THR A 52 -20.59 -14.44 -17.06
C THR A 52 -20.08 -15.83 -17.43
N THR A 53 -18.83 -16.12 -17.05
CA THR A 53 -18.25 -17.44 -17.34
C THR A 53 -18.90 -18.52 -16.46
N TRP A 54 -18.88 -19.77 -16.94
CA TRP A 54 -19.34 -20.91 -16.14
C TRP A 54 -18.58 -21.02 -14.81
N VAL A 55 -17.30 -20.62 -14.79
CA VAL A 55 -16.48 -20.53 -13.58
C VAL A 55 -17.06 -19.52 -12.58
N THR A 56 -17.45 -18.33 -13.06
CA THR A 56 -18.08 -17.29 -12.23
C THR A 56 -19.41 -17.78 -11.65
N ILE A 57 -20.26 -18.44 -12.46
CA ILE A 57 -21.54 -18.99 -11.99
C ILE A 57 -21.31 -20.04 -10.91
N VAL A 58 -20.44 -21.01 -11.15
CA VAL A 58 -20.15 -22.08 -10.17
C VAL A 58 -19.57 -21.50 -8.89
N PHE A 59 -18.66 -20.53 -8.99
CA PHE A 59 -18.09 -19.87 -7.83
C PHE A 59 -19.16 -19.15 -7.00
N LEU A 60 -20.05 -18.38 -7.64
CA LEU A 60 -21.16 -17.70 -6.95
C LEU A 60 -22.14 -18.70 -6.32
N LEU A 61 -22.51 -19.76 -7.03
CA LEU A 61 -23.39 -20.81 -6.51
C LEU A 61 -22.77 -21.54 -5.32
N LEU A 62 -21.45 -21.80 -5.35
CA LEU A 62 -20.74 -22.38 -4.21
C LEU A 62 -20.75 -21.43 -3.01
N MET A 63 -20.47 -20.13 -3.20
CA MET A 63 -20.53 -19.15 -2.11
C MET A 63 -21.94 -19.05 -1.50
N VAL A 64 -22.97 -18.93 -2.34
CA VAL A 64 -24.37 -18.87 -1.89
C VAL A 64 -24.78 -20.18 -1.22
N GLY A 65 -24.37 -21.32 -1.76
CA GLY A 65 -24.64 -22.64 -1.20
C GLY A 65 -24.01 -22.83 0.18
N ILE A 66 -22.74 -22.45 0.35
CA ILE A 66 -22.03 -22.50 1.63
C ILE A 66 -22.69 -21.56 2.65
N ALA A 67 -22.99 -20.32 2.25
CA ALA A 67 -23.64 -19.34 3.12
C ALA A 67 -25.04 -19.83 3.56
N SER A 68 -25.86 -20.28 2.61
CA SER A 68 -27.20 -20.82 2.89
C SER A 68 -27.11 -22.03 3.81
N ALA A 69 -26.18 -22.96 3.56
CA ALA A 69 -25.97 -24.11 4.41
C ALA A 69 -25.57 -23.72 5.85
N PHE A 70 -24.75 -22.67 6.01
CA PHE A 70 -24.35 -22.15 7.31
C PHE A 70 -25.53 -21.58 8.11
N PHE A 71 -26.47 -20.89 7.45
CA PHE A 71 -27.63 -20.31 8.13
C PHE A 71 -28.75 -21.33 8.39
N VAL A 72 -28.97 -22.27 7.46
CA VAL A 72 -30.08 -23.23 7.52
C VAL A 72 -29.72 -24.48 8.32
N PHE A 73 -28.55 -25.09 8.08
CA PHE A 73 -28.21 -26.39 8.67
C PHE A 73 -27.40 -26.25 9.96
N LYS A 74 -28.06 -26.43 11.11
CA LYS A 74 -27.41 -26.37 12.44
C LYS A 74 -26.17 -27.25 12.56
N LYS A 75 -26.21 -28.49 12.02
CA LYS A 75 -25.07 -29.41 12.04
C LYS A 75 -23.87 -28.83 11.29
N PHE A 76 -24.07 -28.36 10.06
CA PHE A 76 -23.03 -27.73 9.24
C PHE A 76 -22.44 -26.49 9.94
N ARG A 77 -23.29 -25.61 10.48
CA ARG A 77 -22.84 -24.45 11.26
C ARG A 77 -21.93 -24.83 12.44
N LEU A 78 -22.34 -25.82 13.22
CA LEU A 78 -21.54 -26.29 14.36
C LEU A 78 -20.21 -26.90 13.91
N SER A 79 -20.20 -27.67 12.83
CA SER A 79 -18.96 -28.21 12.25
C SER A 79 -18.02 -27.13 11.75
N MET A 80 -18.54 -26.09 11.08
CA MET A 80 -17.75 -24.94 10.62
C MET A 80 -17.17 -24.15 11.79
N LEU A 81 -17.96 -23.89 12.83
CA LEU A 81 -17.47 -23.22 14.04
C LEU A 81 -16.40 -24.07 14.74
N TRP A 82 -16.60 -25.37 14.87
CA TRP A 82 -15.59 -26.25 15.45
C TRP A 82 -14.28 -26.23 14.65
N LEU A 83 -14.35 -26.29 13.33
CA LEU A 83 -13.17 -26.32 12.47
C LEU A 83 -12.43 -24.97 12.44
N PHE A 84 -13.13 -23.87 12.14
CA PHE A 84 -12.51 -22.57 11.91
C PHE A 84 -12.34 -21.72 13.17
N LYS A 85 -13.12 -21.98 14.24
CA LYS A 85 -13.00 -21.26 15.52
C LYS A 85 -12.26 -22.11 16.56
N ASP A 86 -12.78 -23.29 16.88
CA ASP A 86 -12.23 -24.09 18.00
C ASP A 86 -10.87 -24.73 17.64
N LYS A 87 -10.69 -25.14 16.38
CA LYS A 87 -9.41 -25.63 15.83
C LYS A 87 -8.64 -24.58 15.05
N GLY A 88 -9.05 -23.30 15.13
CA GLY A 88 -8.46 -22.21 14.35
C GLY A 88 -6.96 -22.00 14.55
N SER A 89 -6.41 -22.33 15.73
CA SER A 89 -4.96 -22.24 16.00
C SER A 89 -4.11 -23.19 15.15
N ILE A 90 -4.71 -24.29 14.66
CA ILE A 90 -4.06 -25.27 13.79
C ILE A 90 -4.50 -25.04 12.34
N VAL A 91 -5.80 -24.84 12.12
CA VAL A 91 -6.39 -24.71 10.79
C VAL A 91 -5.92 -23.43 10.09
N ALA A 92 -5.84 -22.30 10.78
CA ALA A 92 -5.47 -21.03 10.14
C ALA A 92 -4.03 -21.04 9.60
N PRO A 93 -3.00 -21.46 10.38
CA PRO A 93 -1.64 -21.60 9.85
C PRO A 93 -1.55 -22.60 8.68
N ILE A 94 -2.25 -23.74 8.74
CA ILE A 94 -2.25 -24.71 7.64
C ILE A 94 -2.81 -24.08 6.36
N ILE A 95 -3.94 -23.38 6.46
CA ILE A 95 -4.55 -22.69 5.31
C ILE A 95 -3.60 -21.64 4.75
N LEU A 96 -2.99 -20.81 5.60
CA LEU A 96 -2.02 -19.81 5.14
C LEU A 96 -0.84 -20.46 4.41
N SER A 97 -0.26 -21.53 4.96
CA SER A 97 0.84 -22.26 4.33
C SER A 97 0.45 -22.88 2.98
N LEU A 98 -0.77 -23.43 2.88
CA LEU A 98 -1.29 -23.97 1.62
C LEU A 98 -1.47 -22.85 0.58
N VAL A 99 -1.95 -21.68 0.98
CA VAL A 99 -2.10 -20.55 0.07
C VAL A 99 -0.73 -20.03 -0.40
N ILE A 100 0.25 -19.90 0.49
CA ILE A 100 1.63 -19.54 0.11
C ILE A 100 2.19 -20.56 -0.89
N LEU A 101 1.98 -21.86 -0.65
CA LEU A 101 2.39 -22.90 -1.60
C LEU A 101 1.72 -22.74 -2.97
N ILE A 102 0.42 -22.44 -3.01
CA ILE A 102 -0.31 -22.17 -4.24
C ILE A 102 0.30 -20.96 -4.97
N GLN A 103 0.66 -19.89 -4.25
CA GLN A 103 1.29 -18.71 -4.85
C GLN A 103 2.64 -19.02 -5.49
N VAL A 104 3.48 -19.80 -4.81
CA VAL A 104 4.77 -20.25 -5.35
C VAL A 104 4.55 -21.09 -6.61
N ILE A 105 3.63 -22.06 -6.57
CA ILE A 105 3.29 -22.88 -7.75
C ILE A 105 2.80 -21.99 -8.90
N PHE A 106 1.98 -20.99 -8.59
CA PHE A 106 1.41 -20.09 -9.58
C PHE A 106 2.49 -19.27 -10.30
N VAL A 107 3.43 -18.67 -9.56
CA VAL A 107 4.56 -17.90 -10.12
C VAL A 107 5.51 -18.79 -10.94
N LEU A 108 5.75 -20.02 -10.49
CA LEU A 108 6.58 -20.98 -11.23
C LEU A 108 6.01 -21.30 -12.62
N HIS A 109 4.69 -21.20 -12.80
CA HIS A 109 4.02 -21.47 -14.09
C HIS A 109 3.64 -20.20 -14.85
N THR A 110 3.55 -19.04 -14.18
CA THR A 110 3.05 -17.79 -14.75
C THR A 110 3.95 -16.63 -14.33
N HIS A 111 4.78 -16.15 -15.25
CA HIS A 111 5.71 -15.02 -15.05
C HIS A 111 5.77 -14.15 -16.32
N PRO A 112 4.68 -13.42 -16.63
CA PRO A 112 4.58 -12.66 -17.87
C PRO A 112 5.53 -11.46 -17.86
N SER A 113 6.05 -11.10 -19.04
CA SER A 113 6.69 -9.80 -19.20
C SER A 113 5.66 -8.68 -19.11
N ILE A 114 6.00 -7.63 -18.38
CA ILE A 114 5.10 -6.50 -18.12
C ILE A 114 5.53 -5.28 -18.95
N GLY A 115 4.64 -4.72 -19.77
CA GLY A 115 4.98 -3.68 -20.76
C GLY A 115 4.85 -2.22 -20.30
N PHE A 116 4.65 -1.96 -19.00
CA PHE A 116 4.58 -0.60 -18.43
C PHE A 116 5.74 -0.37 -17.44
N ASP A 117 5.57 0.46 -16.42
CA ASP A 117 6.64 0.82 -15.46
C ASP A 117 7.54 -0.34 -14.97
N PRO A 118 7.01 -1.54 -14.61
CA PRO A 118 7.83 -2.69 -14.22
C PRO A 118 8.73 -3.18 -15.37
N GLY A 119 8.26 -3.09 -16.62
CA GLY A 119 9.05 -3.40 -17.81
C GLY A 119 10.25 -2.48 -17.95
N ALA A 120 10.04 -1.17 -17.79
CA ALA A 120 11.16 -0.22 -17.82
C ALA A 120 12.15 -0.47 -16.67
N ILE A 121 11.67 -0.86 -15.49
CA ILE A 121 12.57 -1.25 -14.39
C ILE A 121 13.37 -2.50 -14.75
N HIS A 122 12.71 -3.53 -15.27
CA HIS A 122 13.36 -4.76 -15.68
C HIS A 122 14.37 -4.55 -16.82
N GLU A 123 14.05 -3.73 -17.82
CA GLU A 123 14.97 -3.33 -18.89
C GLU A 123 16.19 -2.57 -18.34
N GLY A 124 16.00 -1.75 -17.30
CA GLY A 124 17.09 -1.07 -16.59
C GLY A 124 18.08 -2.00 -15.89
N LEU A 125 17.76 -3.27 -15.72
CA LEU A 125 18.67 -4.28 -15.17
C LEU A 125 19.59 -4.89 -16.23
N LEU A 126 19.28 -4.70 -17.52
CA LEU A 126 20.07 -5.19 -18.64
C LEU A 126 21.26 -4.24 -18.89
N PRO A 127 22.37 -4.72 -19.48
CA PRO A 127 23.57 -3.92 -19.70
C PRO A 127 23.40 -2.80 -20.74
N ASP A 128 22.51 -2.98 -21.72
CA ASP A 128 22.30 -2.04 -22.81
C ASP A 128 21.06 -1.16 -22.55
N HIS A 129 21.28 0.14 -22.29
CA HIS A 129 20.19 1.10 -22.08
C HIS A 129 19.88 1.90 -23.33
N SER A 130 18.67 1.74 -23.84
CA SER A 130 18.15 2.54 -24.94
C SER A 130 17.97 4.02 -24.54
N ASN A 131 17.92 4.90 -25.53
CA ASN A 131 17.68 6.32 -25.28
C ASN A 131 16.28 6.56 -24.67
N GLU A 132 15.32 5.72 -25.04
CA GLU A 132 13.96 5.70 -24.52
C GLU A 132 13.95 5.39 -23.01
N LEU A 133 14.74 4.40 -22.59
CA LEU A 133 14.86 3.99 -21.20
C LEU A 133 15.51 5.09 -20.34
N LYS A 134 16.61 5.68 -20.82
CA LYS A 134 17.25 6.84 -20.17
C LYS A 134 16.29 8.01 -20.04
N ALA A 135 15.52 8.30 -21.10
CA ALA A 135 14.52 9.36 -21.08
C ALA A 135 13.39 9.08 -20.08
N TYR A 136 12.95 7.82 -19.97
CA TYR A 136 11.97 7.39 -18.98
C TYR A 136 12.45 7.65 -17.55
N PHE A 137 13.64 7.17 -17.17
CA PHE A 137 14.17 7.37 -15.81
C PHE A 137 14.53 8.83 -15.51
N SER A 138 14.83 9.63 -16.54
CA SER A 138 15.00 11.08 -16.41
C SER A 138 13.68 11.80 -16.10
N MET A 139 12.55 11.29 -16.60
CA MET A 139 11.22 11.84 -16.35
C MET A 139 10.60 11.32 -15.04
N TYR A 140 10.78 10.03 -14.77
CA TYR A 140 10.18 9.32 -13.63
C TYR A 140 11.26 8.88 -12.65
N THR A 141 12.00 9.84 -12.11
CA THR A 141 13.07 9.60 -11.12
C THR A 141 12.57 8.93 -9.84
N ASN A 142 11.27 8.99 -9.56
CA ASN A 142 10.62 8.26 -8.48
C ASN A 142 10.72 6.72 -8.62
N ASN A 143 11.01 6.20 -9.82
CA ASN A 143 11.23 4.77 -10.03
C ASN A 143 12.70 4.34 -9.83
N LEU A 144 13.64 5.28 -9.63
CA LEU A 144 15.06 4.96 -9.47
C LEU A 144 15.34 4.16 -8.20
N ALA A 145 14.71 4.49 -7.07
CA ALA A 145 14.91 3.75 -5.83
C ALA A 145 14.52 2.26 -5.99
N LEU A 146 13.43 2.00 -6.71
CA LEU A 146 12.98 0.64 -7.01
C LEU A 146 13.93 -0.06 -7.99
N LEU A 147 14.42 0.64 -9.02
CA LEU A 147 15.45 0.11 -9.92
C LEU A 147 16.71 -0.29 -9.17
N LEU A 148 17.24 0.58 -8.31
CA LEU A 148 18.47 0.31 -7.55
C LEU A 148 18.30 -0.89 -6.60
N LEU A 149 17.14 -1.01 -5.95
CA LEU A 149 16.81 -2.17 -5.14
C LEU A 149 16.79 -3.45 -5.98
N GLN A 150 16.10 -3.45 -7.12
CA GLN A 150 16.03 -4.61 -8.00
C GLN A 150 17.40 -4.95 -8.61
N HIS A 151 18.22 -3.95 -8.94
CA HIS A 151 19.59 -4.14 -9.41
C HIS A 151 20.46 -4.81 -8.35
N GLN A 152 20.38 -4.40 -7.08
CA GLN A 152 21.11 -5.07 -6.00
C GLN A 152 20.70 -6.55 -5.85
N ILE A 153 19.41 -6.84 -5.98
CA ILE A 153 18.89 -8.21 -5.97
C ILE A 153 19.42 -9.01 -7.17
N ALA A 154 19.40 -8.41 -8.37
CA ALA A 154 19.89 -9.05 -9.59
C ALA A 154 21.39 -9.39 -9.50
N VAL A 155 22.20 -8.47 -8.97
CA VAL A 155 23.64 -8.68 -8.74
C VAL A 155 23.87 -9.78 -7.71
N PHE A 156 23.14 -9.76 -6.60
CA PHE A 156 23.25 -10.77 -5.54
C PHE A 156 22.85 -12.17 -6.04
N SER A 157 21.79 -12.27 -6.84
CA SER A 157 21.26 -13.54 -7.37
C SER A 157 21.86 -13.95 -8.70
N ASN A 158 22.70 -13.12 -9.32
CA ASN A 158 23.28 -13.30 -10.65
C ASN A 158 22.21 -13.64 -11.72
N SER A 159 21.06 -12.96 -11.66
CA SER A 159 19.94 -13.17 -12.60
C SER A 159 19.08 -11.93 -12.69
N THR A 160 18.57 -11.66 -13.89
CA THR A 160 17.63 -10.57 -14.18
C THR A 160 16.27 -11.08 -14.63
N SER A 161 15.97 -12.37 -14.45
CA SER A 161 14.73 -12.97 -14.97
C SER A 161 13.46 -12.45 -14.29
N TRP A 162 12.35 -12.38 -15.03
CA TRP A 162 11.01 -12.12 -14.48
C TRP A 162 10.66 -13.08 -13.33
N LEU A 163 11.00 -14.36 -13.48
CA LEU A 163 10.77 -15.36 -12.44
C LEU A 163 11.46 -15.01 -11.10
N LEU A 164 12.70 -14.51 -11.14
CA LEU A 164 13.38 -14.06 -9.92
C LEU A 164 12.57 -12.96 -9.24
N PHE A 165 12.13 -11.96 -9.99
CA PHE A 165 11.42 -10.82 -9.43
C PHE A 165 10.02 -11.17 -8.94
N ASP A 166 9.33 -12.09 -9.58
CA ASP A 166 8.05 -12.61 -9.09
C ASP A 166 8.22 -13.40 -7.77
N ILE A 167 9.29 -14.20 -7.65
CA ILE A 167 9.63 -14.89 -6.38
C ILE A 167 9.95 -13.87 -5.29
N VAL A 168 10.75 -12.85 -5.60
CA VAL A 168 11.04 -11.74 -4.68
C VAL A 168 9.73 -11.07 -4.26
N ASN A 169 8.80 -10.86 -5.19
CA ASN A 169 7.50 -10.26 -4.90
C ASN A 169 6.67 -11.09 -3.92
N VAL A 170 6.65 -12.42 -4.08
CA VAL A 170 6.03 -13.36 -3.13
C VAL A 170 6.67 -13.21 -1.75
N ILE A 171 8.00 -13.19 -1.67
CA ILE A 171 8.72 -13.02 -0.40
C ILE A 171 8.33 -11.70 0.29
N PHE A 172 8.30 -10.59 -0.45
CA PHE A 172 7.92 -9.29 0.09
C PHE A 172 6.48 -9.29 0.63
N LEU A 173 5.54 -9.88 -0.12
CA LEU A 173 4.15 -10.04 0.30
C LEU A 173 4.04 -10.88 1.58
N ASP A 174 4.68 -12.04 1.61
CA ASP A 174 4.61 -12.97 2.76
C ASP A 174 5.24 -12.38 4.00
N VAL A 175 6.38 -11.68 3.87
CA VAL A 175 6.97 -10.92 4.98
C VAL A 175 6.00 -9.87 5.48
N ALA A 176 5.30 -9.13 4.61
CA ALA A 176 4.31 -8.15 5.02
C ALA A 176 3.14 -8.81 5.80
N VAL A 177 2.66 -9.97 5.37
CA VAL A 177 1.63 -10.77 6.05
C VAL A 177 2.10 -11.20 7.44
N LEU A 178 3.30 -11.76 7.56
CA LEU A 178 3.87 -12.18 8.85
C LEU A 178 4.05 -11.01 9.81
N LEU A 179 4.53 -9.87 9.31
CA LEU A 179 4.64 -8.64 10.11
C LEU A 179 3.26 -8.16 10.58
N ASN A 180 2.23 -8.20 9.74
CA ASN A 180 0.87 -7.84 10.12
C ASN A 180 0.27 -8.77 11.18
N ILE A 181 0.49 -10.08 11.05
CA ILE A 181 0.10 -11.06 12.08
C ILE A 181 0.81 -10.75 13.41
N LEU A 182 2.10 -10.43 13.37
CA LEU A 182 2.87 -10.04 14.55
C LEU A 182 2.34 -8.75 15.18
N ILE A 183 2.03 -7.73 14.37
CA ILE A 183 1.41 -6.48 14.84
C ILE A 183 0.12 -6.78 15.61
N VAL A 184 -0.77 -7.59 15.04
CA VAL A 184 -2.01 -7.97 15.72
C VAL A 184 -1.72 -8.80 16.97
N ALA A 185 -0.77 -9.74 16.94
CA ALA A 185 -0.39 -10.50 18.13
C ALA A 185 0.16 -9.61 19.27
N LEU A 186 0.81 -8.49 18.91
CA LEU A 186 1.26 -7.49 19.88
C LEU A 186 0.09 -6.64 20.40
N ILE A 187 -0.89 -6.28 19.58
CA ILE A 187 -2.04 -5.45 19.96
C ILE A 187 -3.09 -6.27 20.72
N ASP A 188 -3.61 -7.33 20.09
CA ASP A 188 -4.66 -8.21 20.60
C ASP A 188 -4.46 -9.67 20.11
N ARG A 189 -3.99 -10.53 21.01
CA ARG A 189 -3.75 -11.95 20.73
C ARG A 189 -5.01 -12.73 20.34
N GLN A 190 -6.19 -12.29 20.76
CA GLN A 190 -7.44 -12.99 20.45
C GLN A 190 -7.83 -12.84 18.98
N LYS A 191 -7.29 -11.83 18.27
CA LYS A 191 -7.59 -11.54 16.87
C LYS A 191 -6.60 -12.15 15.87
N VAL A 192 -5.55 -12.82 16.36
CA VAL A 192 -4.49 -13.40 15.51
C VAL A 192 -5.07 -14.42 14.52
N ILE A 193 -5.89 -15.35 14.99
CA ILE A 193 -6.49 -16.39 14.13
C ILE A 193 -7.35 -15.74 13.03
N ALA A 194 -8.18 -14.77 13.38
CA ALA A 194 -8.98 -14.04 12.40
C ALA A 194 -8.11 -13.29 11.38
N THR A 195 -6.98 -12.73 11.81
CA THR A 195 -6.02 -12.02 10.96
C THR A 195 -5.35 -12.96 9.96
N ILE A 196 -4.97 -14.16 10.39
CA ILE A 196 -4.41 -15.18 9.50
C ILE A 196 -5.43 -15.55 8.42
N TYR A 197 -6.69 -15.77 8.76
CA TYR A 197 -7.73 -16.05 7.76
C TYR A 197 -7.95 -14.88 6.79
N MET A 198 -7.98 -13.64 7.28
CA MET A 198 -8.13 -12.46 6.42
C MET A 198 -6.99 -12.37 5.40
N HIS A 199 -5.74 -12.56 5.83
CA HIS A 199 -4.60 -12.56 4.90
C HIS A 199 -4.66 -13.75 3.94
N ALA A 200 -4.94 -14.97 4.42
CA ALA A 200 -5.03 -16.14 3.56
C ALA A 200 -6.09 -15.97 2.46
N ILE A 201 -7.26 -15.42 2.77
CA ILE A 201 -8.30 -15.13 1.78
C ILE A 201 -7.84 -14.04 0.81
N TRP A 202 -7.26 -12.94 1.32
CA TRP A 202 -6.83 -11.82 0.49
C TRP A 202 -5.77 -12.24 -0.53
N ILE A 203 -4.74 -12.95 -0.08
CA ILE A 203 -3.63 -13.35 -0.95
C ILE A 203 -3.99 -14.51 -1.90
N LEU A 204 -5.03 -15.31 -1.58
CA LEU A 204 -5.56 -16.36 -2.47
C LEU A 204 -6.35 -15.76 -3.64
N VAL A 205 -7.13 -14.71 -3.39
CA VAL A 205 -8.05 -14.12 -4.38
C VAL A 205 -7.36 -13.04 -5.22
N PHE A 206 -6.30 -12.41 -4.72
CA PHE A 206 -5.68 -11.25 -5.36
C PHE A 206 -4.24 -11.57 -5.81
N PRO A 207 -4.00 -11.88 -7.10
CA PRO A 207 -2.69 -12.29 -7.61
C PRO A 207 -1.72 -11.11 -7.84
N VAL A 208 -1.59 -10.22 -6.85
CA VAL A 208 -0.66 -9.07 -6.90
C VAL A 208 0.80 -9.48 -7.09
N ILE A 209 1.11 -10.74 -6.78
CA ILE A 209 2.45 -11.32 -6.88
C ILE A 209 3.00 -11.33 -8.30
N LEU A 210 2.16 -11.31 -9.35
CA LEU A 210 2.59 -11.35 -10.76
C LEU A 210 3.17 -10.04 -11.31
N VAL A 211 3.08 -8.95 -10.55
CA VAL A 211 3.57 -7.64 -10.99
C VAL A 211 4.63 -7.19 -10.00
N PRO A 212 5.93 -7.44 -10.26
CA PRO A 212 7.02 -7.12 -9.35
C PRO A 212 7.32 -5.61 -9.35
N TYR A 213 6.47 -4.88 -8.64
CA TYR A 213 6.46 -3.42 -8.65
C TYR A 213 6.30 -2.81 -7.26
N SER A 214 6.29 -1.48 -7.20
CA SER A 214 6.24 -0.69 -5.97
C SER A 214 5.08 -1.05 -5.04
N ASP A 215 3.95 -1.51 -5.57
CA ASP A 215 2.76 -1.91 -4.80
C ASP A 215 3.01 -2.99 -3.76
N VAL A 216 3.78 -4.02 -4.12
CA VAL A 216 4.07 -5.17 -3.25
C VAL A 216 5.38 -4.96 -2.51
N VAL A 217 6.40 -4.41 -3.19
CA VAL A 217 7.71 -4.13 -2.59
C VAL A 217 7.60 -3.18 -1.39
N VAL A 218 6.64 -2.25 -1.40
CA VAL A 218 6.44 -1.33 -0.27
C VAL A 218 5.70 -1.95 0.91
N MET A 219 4.96 -3.06 0.74
CA MET A 219 4.11 -3.64 1.79
C MET A 219 4.88 -4.01 3.07
N PRO A 220 6.02 -4.74 3.03
CA PRO A 220 6.74 -5.04 4.25
C PRO A 220 7.33 -3.79 4.90
N LEU A 221 7.60 -2.73 4.14
CA LEU A 221 8.04 -1.45 4.69
C LEU A 221 6.90 -0.76 5.45
N VAL A 222 5.67 -0.79 4.91
CA VAL A 222 4.48 -0.27 5.59
C VAL A 222 4.17 -1.07 6.85
N SER A 223 4.21 -2.40 6.78
CA SER A 223 4.04 -3.25 7.97
C SER A 223 5.16 -2.98 8.99
N GLY A 224 6.40 -2.81 8.55
CA GLY A 224 7.54 -2.44 9.40
C GLY A 224 7.36 -1.09 10.09
N LEU A 225 6.85 -0.09 9.37
CA LEU A 225 6.49 1.22 9.93
C LEU A 225 5.46 1.07 11.07
N ILE A 226 4.37 0.33 10.83
CA ILE A 226 3.32 0.15 11.85
C ILE A 226 3.85 -0.67 13.04
N LEU A 227 4.63 -1.73 12.79
CA LEU A 227 5.22 -2.57 13.83
C LEU A 227 6.15 -1.76 14.73
N THR A 228 7.05 -0.98 14.15
CA THR A 228 7.97 -0.13 14.90
C THR A 228 7.24 0.91 15.73
N TYR A 229 6.17 1.50 15.21
CA TYR A 229 5.29 2.39 15.96
C TYR A 229 4.65 1.67 17.17
N VAL A 230 4.07 0.48 16.98
CA VAL A 230 3.45 -0.31 18.06
C VAL A 230 4.46 -0.67 19.15
N ILE A 231 5.66 -1.09 18.77
CA ILE A 231 6.74 -1.40 19.72
C ILE A 231 7.14 -0.15 20.50
N ALA A 232 7.31 1.00 19.83
CA ALA A 232 7.69 2.26 20.47
C ALA A 232 6.67 2.72 21.52
N GLN A 233 5.37 2.45 21.29
CA GLN A 233 4.29 2.84 22.19
C GLN A 233 4.03 1.87 23.35
N LYS A 234 4.36 0.58 23.21
CA LYS A 234 4.10 -0.42 24.26
C LYS A 234 5.07 -0.30 25.44
N SER A 235 4.54 -0.04 26.63
CA SER A 235 5.31 0.10 27.89
C SER A 235 6.04 -1.16 28.32
N ASN A 236 5.59 -2.33 27.87
CA ASN A 236 6.18 -3.62 28.26
C ASN A 236 7.55 -3.88 27.59
N PHE A 237 7.90 -3.13 26.53
CA PHE A 237 9.22 -3.22 25.93
C PHE A 237 10.23 -2.37 26.70
N LYS A 238 11.45 -2.90 26.85
CA LYS A 238 12.58 -2.15 27.42
C LYS A 238 12.82 -0.88 26.61
N LEU A 239 13.25 0.20 27.28
CA LEU A 239 13.47 1.51 26.65
C LEU A 239 14.36 1.41 25.40
N VAL A 240 15.44 0.63 25.46
CA VAL A 240 16.36 0.43 24.31
C VAL A 240 15.64 -0.05 23.05
N TRP A 241 14.72 -1.01 23.16
CA TRP A 241 13.95 -1.53 22.03
C TRP A 241 12.96 -0.51 21.48
N ARG A 242 12.40 0.33 22.34
CA ARG A 242 11.50 1.42 21.95
C ARG A 242 12.26 2.54 21.21
N LEU A 243 13.48 2.84 21.64
CA LEU A 243 14.36 3.80 20.96
C LEU A 243 14.78 3.28 19.58
N PHE A 244 15.22 2.02 19.48
CA PHE A 244 15.53 1.39 18.19
C PHE A 244 14.30 1.34 17.28
N ALA A 245 13.12 1.02 17.81
CA ALA A 245 11.89 1.04 17.03
C ALA A 245 11.56 2.45 16.52
N THR A 246 11.79 3.50 17.32
CA THR A 246 11.57 4.90 16.88
C THR A 246 12.51 5.29 15.73
N LEU A 247 13.78 4.90 15.79
CA LEU A 247 14.73 5.10 14.69
C LEU A 247 14.33 4.30 13.44
N GLY A 248 13.97 3.03 13.64
CA GLY A 248 13.48 2.16 12.57
C GLY A 248 12.21 2.70 11.90
N ASN A 249 11.34 3.37 12.66
CA ASN A 249 10.15 4.03 12.12
C ASN A 249 10.52 5.13 11.11
N GLY A 250 11.51 5.97 11.43
CA GLY A 250 12.03 6.99 10.51
C GLY A 250 12.70 6.39 9.27
N PHE A 251 13.40 5.26 9.41
CA PHE A 251 13.96 4.51 8.29
C PHE A 251 12.86 3.98 7.36
N PHE A 252 11.86 3.27 7.91
CA PHE A 252 10.75 2.74 7.11
C PHE A 252 9.97 3.85 6.41
N LEU A 253 9.70 4.97 7.09
CA LEU A 253 9.04 6.12 6.47
C LEU A 253 9.82 6.65 5.27
N THR A 254 11.14 6.74 5.40
CA THR A 254 12.03 7.18 4.31
C THR A 254 12.02 6.19 3.16
N ALA A 255 12.15 4.89 3.45
CA ALA A 255 12.13 3.84 2.41
C ALA A 255 10.79 3.83 1.66
N ILE A 256 9.67 3.98 2.37
CA ILE A 256 8.34 4.13 1.79
C ILE A 256 8.29 5.36 0.88
N TYR A 257 8.80 6.51 1.34
CA TYR A 257 8.81 7.74 0.55
C TYR A 257 9.53 7.57 -0.79
N PHE A 258 10.69 6.90 -0.81
CA PHE A 258 11.46 6.70 -2.04
C PHE A 258 10.90 5.61 -2.96
N ILE A 259 10.35 4.52 -2.41
CA ILE A 259 9.79 3.41 -3.22
C ILE A 259 8.39 3.74 -3.75
N LYS A 260 7.52 4.26 -2.87
CA LYS A 260 6.13 4.60 -3.20
C LYS A 260 5.62 5.73 -2.29
N PRO A 261 5.81 7.01 -2.68
CA PRO A 261 5.42 8.15 -1.84
C PRO A 261 3.96 8.12 -1.37
N SER A 262 3.04 7.56 -2.16
CA SER A 262 1.63 7.45 -1.78
C SER A 262 1.36 6.46 -0.63
N ALA A 263 2.31 5.58 -0.29
CA ALA A 263 2.16 4.61 0.78
C ALA A 263 2.50 5.17 2.18
N ILE A 264 2.82 6.47 2.31
CA ILE A 264 3.03 7.14 3.61
C ILE A 264 1.73 7.35 4.41
N VAL A 265 0.56 7.02 3.85
CA VAL A 265 -0.76 7.26 4.44
C VAL A 265 -0.88 6.77 5.89
N PRO A 266 -0.34 5.60 6.29
CA PRO A 266 -0.38 5.17 7.70
C PRO A 266 0.34 6.14 8.64
N MET A 267 1.42 6.80 8.21
CA MET A 267 2.09 7.82 9.01
C MET A 267 1.21 9.06 9.20
N ILE A 268 0.52 9.50 8.15
CA ILE A 268 -0.45 10.62 8.24
C ILE A 268 -1.55 10.28 9.24
N ALA A 269 -2.07 9.04 9.20
CA ALA A 269 -3.06 8.56 10.16
C ALA A 269 -2.50 8.55 11.59
N ILE A 270 -1.27 8.05 11.81
CA ILE A 270 -0.60 8.08 13.11
C ILE A 270 -0.50 9.52 13.63
N VAL A 271 -0.03 10.48 12.82
CA VAL A 271 0.06 11.89 13.22
C VAL A 271 -1.29 12.47 13.60
N ALA A 272 -2.33 12.19 12.81
CA ALA A 272 -3.69 12.69 13.08
C ALA A 272 -4.26 12.11 14.39
N VAL A 273 -4.05 10.81 14.63
CA VAL A 273 -4.47 10.15 15.88
C VAL A 273 -3.68 10.67 17.06
N GLU A 274 -2.35 10.73 16.99
CA GLU A 274 -1.52 11.27 18.08
C GLU A 274 -1.88 12.73 18.40
N PHE A 275 -2.15 13.55 17.38
CA PHE A 275 -2.64 14.91 17.55
C PHE A 275 -3.98 14.93 18.32
N LEU A 276 -4.94 14.07 17.98
CA LEU A 276 -6.20 13.94 18.72
C LEU A 276 -5.94 13.52 20.18
N TYR A 277 -5.00 12.61 20.42
CA TYR A 277 -4.64 12.13 21.76
C TYR A 277 -3.96 13.19 22.63
N LEU A 278 -3.39 14.27 22.08
CA LEU A 278 -2.93 15.42 22.86
C LEU A 278 -4.07 16.13 23.62
N PHE A 279 -5.31 15.95 23.17
CA PHE A 279 -6.51 16.50 23.81
C PHE A 279 -7.13 15.54 24.82
N ARG A 280 -6.58 14.33 24.99
CA ARG A 280 -7.00 13.36 26.01
C ARG A 280 -6.70 13.91 27.41
N ASN A 281 -7.65 13.75 28.33
CA ASN A 281 -7.47 14.17 29.72
C ASN A 281 -6.42 13.31 30.42
N SER A 282 -5.30 13.93 30.78
CA SER A 282 -4.34 13.39 31.75
C SER A 282 -3.98 14.54 32.71
N VAL A 283 -4.13 14.35 34.01
CA VAL A 283 -3.76 15.31 35.06
C VAL A 283 -2.79 14.61 36.01
N GLY A 284 -1.61 15.20 36.25
CA GLY A 284 -0.59 14.65 37.17
C GLY A 284 0.86 14.90 36.70
N ILE A 285 1.84 14.62 37.58
CA ILE A 285 3.30 14.69 37.28
C ILE A 285 3.67 13.75 36.12
N ASP A 286 2.93 12.64 35.96
CA ASP A 286 3.05 11.71 34.83
C ASP A 286 2.82 12.37 33.47
N VAL A 287 2.08 13.47 33.41
CA VAL A 287 1.74 14.19 32.17
C VAL A 287 2.94 14.96 31.62
N GLN A 288 3.76 15.55 32.49
CA GLN A 288 4.97 16.26 32.06
C GLN A 288 6.02 15.26 31.54
N TRP A 289 6.20 14.13 32.23
CA TRP A 289 7.06 13.04 31.78
C TRP A 289 6.57 12.39 30.48
N GLN A 290 5.26 12.24 30.29
CA GLN A 290 4.68 11.77 29.03
C GLN A 290 4.94 12.76 27.88
N LYS A 291 4.76 14.07 28.10
CA LYS A 291 5.08 15.10 27.10
C LYS A 291 6.56 15.11 26.73
N LEU A 292 7.46 15.03 27.71
CA LEU A 292 8.91 14.98 27.46
C LEU A 292 9.28 13.72 26.67
N LYS A 293 8.70 12.56 27.01
CA LYS A 293 8.86 11.31 26.25
C LYS A 293 8.35 11.44 24.82
N SER A 294 7.20 12.06 24.59
CA SER A 294 6.66 12.30 23.24
C SER A 294 7.56 13.22 22.42
N ILE A 295 8.10 14.29 23.01
CA ILE A 295 9.07 15.18 22.33
C ILE A 295 10.34 14.41 21.97
N MET A 296 10.87 13.59 22.90
CA MET A 296 12.05 12.76 22.64
C MET A 296 11.81 11.75 21.51
N ILE A 297 10.65 11.09 21.50
CA ILE A 297 10.26 10.16 20.42
C ILE A 297 10.15 10.91 19.09
N ALA A 298 9.54 12.09 19.06
CA ALA A 298 9.44 12.90 17.85
C ALA A 298 10.81 13.34 17.33
N LEU A 299 11.72 13.77 18.21
CA LEU A 299 13.10 14.11 17.84
C LEU A 299 13.85 12.91 17.27
N LEU A 300 13.74 11.74 17.90
CA LEU A 300 14.37 10.51 17.40
C LEU A 300 13.81 10.06 16.06
N LEU A 301 12.50 10.23 15.85
CA LEU A 301 11.88 9.99 14.55
C LEU A 301 12.48 10.93 13.49
N CYS A 302 12.59 12.23 13.80
CA CYS A 302 13.24 13.20 12.90
C CYS A 302 14.70 12.82 12.60
N VAL A 303 15.46 12.37 13.60
CA VAL A 303 16.83 11.88 13.39
C VAL A 303 16.82 10.67 12.45
N GLY A 304 15.94 9.69 12.67
CA GLY A 304 15.80 8.51 11.80
C GLY A 304 15.46 8.89 10.36
N VAL A 305 14.53 9.83 10.17
CA VAL A 305 14.15 10.35 8.83
C VAL A 305 15.31 11.09 8.18
N VAL A 306 15.92 12.06 8.85
CA VAL A 306 16.98 12.90 8.26
C VAL A 306 18.20 12.08 7.87
N THR A 307 18.65 11.19 8.76
CA THR A 307 19.82 10.33 8.51
C THR A 307 19.55 9.33 7.38
N SER A 308 18.40 8.66 7.39
CA SER A 308 18.01 7.73 6.33
C SER A 308 17.81 8.44 5.00
N TYR A 309 17.19 9.63 5.00
CA TYR A 309 16.96 10.41 3.79
C TYR A 309 18.27 10.84 3.17
N ALA A 310 19.19 11.40 3.96
CA ALA A 310 20.50 11.81 3.48
C ALA A 310 21.25 10.63 2.84
N TYR A 311 21.20 9.46 3.48
CA TYR A 311 21.84 8.25 2.96
C TYR A 311 21.21 7.78 1.64
N VAL A 312 19.89 7.57 1.60
CA VAL A 312 19.20 7.08 0.39
C VAL A 312 19.30 8.08 -0.75
N ASN A 313 19.15 9.37 -0.48
CA ASN A 313 19.29 10.42 -1.48
C ASN A 313 20.69 10.43 -2.08
N HIS A 314 21.73 10.30 -1.24
CA HIS A 314 23.11 10.21 -1.72
C HIS A 314 23.35 8.98 -2.60
N GLN A 315 22.74 7.83 -2.29
CA GLN A 315 22.81 6.64 -3.15
C GLN A 315 22.12 6.86 -4.49
N ILE A 316 20.97 7.54 -4.51
CA ILE A 316 20.25 7.85 -5.75
C ILE A 316 21.00 8.87 -6.61
N GLU A 317 21.63 9.87 -5.99
CA GLU A 317 22.39 10.89 -6.71
C GLU A 317 23.72 10.37 -7.25
N SER A 318 24.37 9.43 -6.54
CA SER A 318 25.68 8.89 -6.92
C SER A 318 25.62 7.59 -7.75
N GLN A 319 24.43 7.06 -8.00
CA GLN A 319 24.25 5.82 -8.77
C GLN A 319 24.79 5.94 -10.21
N GLN A 320 25.33 4.82 -10.72
CA GLN A 320 25.86 4.68 -12.08
C GLN A 320 25.12 3.59 -12.88
N VAL A 321 23.99 3.10 -12.37
CA VAL A 321 23.19 2.05 -13.02
C VAL A 321 22.57 2.60 -14.29
N ILE A 322 22.04 3.82 -14.28
CA ILE A 322 21.45 4.42 -15.47
C ILE A 322 21.72 5.92 -15.56
N GLU A 323 22.03 6.39 -16.77
CA GLU A 323 22.22 7.81 -17.04
C GLU A 323 20.87 8.55 -17.00
N ILE A 324 20.80 9.59 -16.16
CA ILE A 324 19.59 10.41 -16.01
C ILE A 324 19.91 11.89 -16.24
N ALA A 325 18.90 12.61 -16.72
CA ALA A 325 18.90 14.06 -16.85
C ALA A 325 17.95 14.69 -15.80
N PRO A 326 18.44 15.10 -14.61
CA PRO A 326 17.57 15.50 -13.49
C PRO A 326 16.61 16.66 -13.81
N HIS A 327 17.01 17.56 -14.71
CA HIS A 327 16.20 18.71 -15.14
C HIS A 327 14.94 18.32 -15.93
N ARG A 328 14.81 17.06 -16.35
CA ARG A 328 13.65 16.49 -17.05
C ARG A 328 12.63 15.84 -16.10
N THR A 329 12.90 15.83 -14.79
CA THR A 329 12.02 15.20 -13.79
C THR A 329 10.62 15.82 -13.82
N VAL A 330 9.62 14.95 -13.92
CA VAL A 330 8.21 15.35 -13.90
C VAL A 330 7.83 15.80 -12.48
N PRO A 331 7.25 17.01 -12.31
CA PRO A 331 6.96 17.54 -10.98
C PRO A 331 5.73 16.88 -10.35
N ALA A 332 5.70 16.78 -9.02
CA ALA A 332 4.59 16.15 -8.27
C ALA A 332 3.19 16.67 -8.63
N ILE A 333 3.08 17.98 -8.93
CA ILE A 333 1.82 18.63 -9.36
C ILE A 333 1.24 18.03 -10.64
N HIS A 334 2.07 17.44 -11.50
CA HIS A 334 1.62 16.74 -12.70
C HIS A 334 0.78 15.51 -12.36
N PHE A 335 1.22 14.69 -11.41
CA PHE A 335 0.48 13.50 -10.98
C PHE A 335 -0.86 13.88 -10.33
N ILE A 336 -0.89 14.95 -9.53
CA ILE A 336 -2.13 15.51 -8.97
C ILE A 336 -3.06 15.95 -10.10
N ASN A 337 -2.53 16.67 -11.09
CA ASN A 337 -3.30 17.12 -12.25
C ASN A 337 -3.89 15.94 -13.04
N MET A 338 -3.12 14.88 -13.29
CA MET A 338 -3.60 13.65 -13.94
C MET A 338 -4.71 12.97 -13.13
N GLY A 339 -4.55 12.86 -11.80
CA GLY A 339 -5.56 12.28 -10.91
C GLY A 339 -6.89 13.03 -10.85
N VAL A 340 -6.92 14.31 -11.24
CA VAL A 340 -8.17 15.08 -11.39
C VAL A 340 -8.74 14.99 -12.81
N SER A 341 -8.07 14.30 -13.73
CA SER A 341 -8.51 14.08 -15.11
C SER A 341 -9.26 12.76 -15.27
N GLY A 342 -10.29 12.73 -16.12
CA GLY A 342 -11.06 11.51 -16.41
C GLY A 342 -11.46 10.75 -15.15
N ASN A 343 -11.14 9.45 -15.13
CA ASN A 343 -11.42 8.51 -14.04
C ASN A 343 -10.35 8.52 -12.92
N GLY A 344 -9.40 9.46 -12.97
CA GLY A 344 -8.35 9.62 -11.95
C GLY A 344 -7.11 8.73 -12.12
N GLY A 345 -7.03 7.97 -13.22
CA GLY A 345 -5.86 7.15 -13.57
C GLY A 345 -4.86 7.85 -14.49
N TYR A 346 -3.93 7.06 -15.03
CA TYR A 346 -2.94 7.51 -16.01
C TYR A 346 -3.60 8.13 -17.26
N ASN A 347 -3.04 9.22 -17.76
CA ASN A 347 -3.51 9.92 -18.95
C ASN A 347 -2.37 10.12 -19.94
N ALA A 348 -2.34 9.30 -20.99
CA ALA A 348 -1.29 9.33 -22.02
C ALA A 348 -1.14 10.70 -22.69
N LYS A 349 -2.25 11.44 -22.90
CA LYS A 349 -2.20 12.77 -23.52
C LYS A 349 -1.52 13.78 -22.61
N ASP A 350 -1.79 13.72 -21.31
CA ASP A 350 -1.13 14.58 -20.33
C ASP A 350 0.35 14.26 -20.20
N ALA A 351 0.71 12.97 -20.17
CA ALA A 351 2.10 12.51 -20.10
C ALA A 351 2.91 12.96 -21.33
N LEU A 352 2.36 12.78 -22.54
CA LEU A 352 2.98 13.26 -23.78
C LEU A 352 3.14 14.78 -23.81
N ALA A 353 2.13 15.53 -23.34
CA ALA A 353 2.22 16.98 -23.24
C ALA A 353 3.29 17.44 -22.23
N MET A 354 3.52 16.67 -21.17
CA MET A 354 4.58 16.90 -20.20
C MET A 354 5.96 16.71 -20.80
N GLY A 355 6.16 15.61 -21.53
CA GLY A 355 7.42 15.32 -22.21
C GLY A 355 7.85 16.39 -23.23
N ARG A 356 6.89 17.15 -23.76
CA ARG A 356 7.15 18.25 -24.72
C ARG A 356 7.52 19.59 -24.06
N GLN A 357 7.40 19.72 -22.74
CA GLN A 357 7.73 20.98 -22.08
C GLN A 357 9.26 21.21 -22.09
N PRO A 358 9.72 22.46 -22.31
CA PRO A 358 11.14 22.77 -22.47
C PRO A 358 11.91 22.82 -21.14
N SER A 359 11.23 23.02 -20.01
CA SER A 359 11.87 23.19 -18.71
C SER A 359 10.98 22.72 -17.56
N GLN A 360 11.59 22.48 -16.39
CA GLN A 360 10.88 22.11 -15.16
C GLN A 360 9.86 23.17 -14.74
N LYS A 361 10.21 24.46 -14.90
CA LYS A 361 9.28 25.56 -14.63
C LYS A 361 8.07 25.51 -15.57
N ALA A 362 8.30 25.27 -16.87
CA ALA A 362 7.21 25.11 -17.84
C ALA A 362 6.30 23.90 -17.51
N MET A 363 6.88 22.78 -17.05
CA MET A 363 6.12 21.62 -16.57
C MET A 363 5.23 21.95 -15.37
N VAL A 364 5.75 22.71 -14.39
CA VAL A 364 4.99 23.16 -13.22
C VAL A 364 3.87 24.11 -13.62
N ASP A 365 4.17 25.12 -14.44
CA ASP A 365 3.19 26.12 -14.89
C ASP A 365 2.08 25.49 -15.73
N TYR A 366 2.44 24.59 -16.65
CA TYR A 366 1.48 23.81 -17.43
C TYR A 366 0.55 23.00 -16.52
N SER A 367 1.12 22.25 -15.56
CA SER A 367 0.35 21.38 -14.67
C SER A 367 -0.55 22.18 -13.74
N LYS A 368 -0.07 23.32 -13.21
CA LYS A 368 -0.85 24.23 -12.36
C LYS A 368 -2.04 24.82 -13.13
N LYS A 369 -1.82 25.29 -14.36
CA LYS A 369 -2.88 25.85 -15.22
C LYS A 369 -3.99 24.83 -15.46
N HIS A 370 -3.63 23.60 -15.83
CA HIS A 370 -4.60 22.53 -16.10
C HIS A 370 -5.31 22.06 -14.84
N LEU A 371 -4.60 21.92 -13.72
CA LEU A 371 -5.19 21.53 -12.44
C LEU A 371 -6.27 22.53 -12.02
N ILE A 372 -5.97 23.84 -12.06
CA ILE A 372 -6.95 24.88 -11.73
C ILE A 372 -8.16 24.82 -12.67
N ALA A 373 -7.94 24.65 -13.98
CA ALA A 373 -9.03 24.55 -14.95
C ALA A 373 -9.93 23.33 -14.68
N ARG A 374 -9.34 22.17 -14.36
CA ARG A 374 -10.06 20.93 -14.03
C ARG A 374 -10.83 21.06 -12.73
N LEU A 375 -10.23 21.62 -11.69
CA LEU A 375 -10.89 21.88 -10.41
C LEU A 375 -12.08 22.84 -10.57
N LYS A 376 -11.92 23.92 -11.35
CA LYS A 376 -13.02 24.84 -11.67
C LYS A 376 -14.14 24.15 -12.44
N LYS A 377 -13.80 23.29 -13.41
CA LYS A 377 -14.78 22.53 -14.21
C LYS A 377 -15.56 21.53 -13.36
N ARG A 378 -14.90 20.87 -12.41
CA ARG A 378 -15.56 19.98 -11.44
C ARG A 378 -16.45 20.79 -10.50
N GLY A 379 -15.99 21.94 -10.00
CA GLY A 379 -16.74 22.74 -9.03
C GLY A 379 -16.82 22.05 -7.65
N PHE A 380 -17.48 22.69 -6.68
CA PHE A 380 -17.55 22.21 -5.29
C PHE A 380 -18.15 20.80 -5.16
N PHE A 381 -19.11 20.45 -6.02
CA PHE A 381 -19.78 19.14 -6.05
C PHE A 381 -19.21 18.18 -7.12
N GLY A 382 -18.18 18.57 -7.87
CA GLY A 382 -17.77 17.80 -9.05
C GLY A 382 -17.14 16.45 -8.78
N TYR A 383 -16.71 16.19 -7.55
CA TYR A 383 -16.26 14.87 -7.12
C TYR A 383 -17.42 13.91 -6.79
N GLY A 384 -18.66 14.42 -6.65
CA GLY A 384 -19.86 13.61 -6.40
C GLY A 384 -20.59 13.17 -7.67
N ARG A 385 -20.05 13.43 -8.86
CA ARG A 385 -20.58 12.98 -10.17
C ARG A 385 -19.78 11.80 -10.76
N LEU A 386 -18.98 11.12 -9.93
CA LEU A 386 -18.27 9.90 -10.29
C LEU A 386 -19.19 8.68 -10.18
#